data_AF-A0A965DJ59-F1
#
_entry.id   AF-A0A965DJ59-F1
#
_cell.length_a   1.000
_cell.length_b   1.000
_cell.length_c   1.000
_cell.angle_alpha   90.00
_cell.angle_beta   90.00
_cell.angle_gamma   90.00
#
_symmetry.space_group_name_H-M   'P 1'
#
loop_
_entity.id
_entity.type
_entity.pdbx_description
1 polymer ?
#
loop_
_entity_poly.entity_id
_entity_poly.type
_entity_poly.pdbx_seq_one_letter_code
_entity_poly.pdbx_strand_id
1 'polypeptide(L)'
;MLYNFFRNTSDEYKRRIFSLWFEEKTQINFESWLLRKFLHYQQKKWLNENWELKQPPWHCRQRRRFWALIFGGTLLVSFLLINLNPRPKSPSPPTAINRTALSSATAGIAGIPQDWWDQGADSPLAIAIGMAEGTRQLDGTKNPAYYWHTDPGNRANNFGTFSYQHLSPNEIQAVKTAREASEKQKISAQLDLPTVADQRQLKKLRRFEKELLNMAQAKGITLNQEELINGLDLANQSEAAAFSHWGFIDRLAQMRQLVTDPAEQLTEARVWSYWCPKRNQWDAPGLNNNYEDIRRDQERRQKAIHRFFSRQTWHDWIADVPLSEQIETQARRIINW
;
A
#
# COMPACT_ATOMS: atom_id res chain seq x y z
N MET A 1 23.98 39.82 10.10
CA MET A 1 25.39 39.55 10.49
C MET A 1 25.91 38.19 10.03
N LEU A 2 25.12 37.10 10.01
CA LEU A 2 25.54 35.81 9.42
C LEU A 2 25.73 35.82 7.89
N TYR A 3 25.06 36.72 7.17
CA TYR A 3 25.15 36.82 5.71
C TYR A 3 26.51 37.36 5.20
N ASN A 4 27.18 38.23 5.98
CA ASN A 4 28.49 38.76 5.61
C ASN A 4 29.65 37.81 5.95
N PHE A 5 29.43 36.84 6.84
CA PHE A 5 30.43 35.81 7.17
C PHE A 5 30.59 34.78 6.05
N PHE A 6 29.51 34.45 5.31
CA PHE A 6 29.55 33.50 4.21
C PHE A 6 30.08 34.06 2.88
N ARG A 7 30.18 35.39 2.74
CA ARG A 7 30.62 36.02 1.49
C ARG A 7 32.14 36.06 1.31
N ASN A 8 32.90 35.98 2.41
CA ASN A 8 34.36 36.16 2.41
C ASN A 8 35.17 34.88 2.71
N THR A 9 34.55 33.71 2.79
CA THR A 9 35.26 32.43 2.92
C THR A 9 35.50 31.80 1.54
N SER A 10 36.71 31.27 1.33
CA SER A 10 37.11 30.63 0.07
C SER A 10 36.23 29.43 -0.25
N ASP A 11 36.01 29.16 -1.54
CA ASP A 11 35.17 28.06 -2.01
C ASP A 11 35.66 26.68 -1.54
N GLU A 12 36.96 26.55 -1.26
CA GLU A 12 37.56 25.36 -0.70
C GLU A 12 37.11 25.09 0.74
N TYR A 13 36.99 26.14 1.57
CA TYR A 13 36.50 26.02 2.94
C TYR A 13 35.01 25.67 3.00
N LYS A 14 34.21 26.23 2.08
CA LYS A 14 32.78 25.90 1.92
C LYS A 14 32.59 24.44 1.50
N ARG A 15 33.38 23.94 0.55
CA ARG A 15 33.35 22.52 0.14
C ARG A 15 33.74 21.58 1.27
N ARG A 16 34.70 21.97 2.11
CA ARG A 16 35.17 21.15 3.25
C ARG A 16 34.14 21.06 4.38
N ILE A 17 33.40 22.13 4.67
CA ILE A 17 32.28 22.08 5.63
C ILE A 17 31.08 21.32 5.05
N PHE A 18 30.78 21.48 3.75
CA PHE A 18 29.70 20.74 3.12
C PHE A 18 30.00 19.23 3.03
N SER A 19 31.26 18.81 2.79
CA SER A 19 31.62 17.39 2.79
C SER A 19 31.59 16.79 4.20
N LEU A 20 32.10 17.50 5.21
CA LEU A 20 32.07 17.03 6.61
C LEU A 20 30.63 16.95 7.16
N TRP A 21 29.73 17.85 6.76
CA TRP A 21 28.32 17.80 7.17
C TRP A 21 27.50 16.73 6.43
N PHE A 22 27.91 16.34 5.22
CA PHE A 22 27.23 15.31 4.41
C PHE A 22 27.73 13.90 4.70
N GLU A 23 29.01 13.72 5.07
CA GLU A 23 29.58 12.42 5.43
C GLU A 23 29.11 11.93 6.81
N GLU A 24 28.94 12.82 7.80
CA GLU A 24 28.61 12.40 9.16
C GLU A 24 27.13 11.97 9.35
N LYS A 25 26.20 12.44 8.50
CA LYS A 25 24.76 12.10 8.60
C LYS A 25 24.27 11.00 7.66
N THR A 26 24.99 10.70 6.58
CA THR A 26 24.58 9.66 5.62
C THR A 26 25.19 8.30 5.93
N GLN A 27 26.42 8.26 6.47
CA GLN A 27 27.12 7.02 6.77
C GLN A 27 26.52 6.29 7.98
N ILE A 28 26.08 7.03 9.03
CA ILE A 28 25.42 6.44 10.22
C ILE A 28 24.06 5.81 9.86
N ASN A 29 23.32 6.39 8.91
CA ASN A 29 22.04 5.83 8.46
C ASN A 29 22.22 4.65 7.49
N PHE A 30 23.23 4.68 6.64
CA PHE A 30 23.52 3.59 5.70
C PHE A 30 24.07 2.35 6.42
N GLU A 31 25.03 2.53 7.33
CA GLU A 31 25.58 1.46 8.18
C GLU A 31 24.48 0.89 9.10
N SER A 32 23.62 1.73 9.69
CA SER A 32 22.49 1.26 10.50
C SER A 32 21.45 0.50 9.66
N TRP A 33 21.19 0.94 8.43
CA TRP A 33 20.29 0.26 7.50
C TRP A 33 20.87 -1.08 7.01
N LEU A 34 22.15 -1.13 6.65
CA LEU A 34 22.85 -2.36 6.28
C LEU A 34 22.95 -3.34 7.47
N LEU A 35 23.25 -2.84 8.67
CA LEU A 35 23.29 -3.65 9.88
C LEU A 35 21.90 -4.21 10.23
N ARG A 36 20.82 -3.41 10.05
CA ARG A 36 19.44 -3.91 10.21
C ARG A 36 19.07 -4.95 9.16
N LYS A 37 19.45 -4.75 7.90
CA LYS A 37 19.23 -5.75 6.82
C LYS A 37 20.05 -7.02 7.06
N PHE A 38 21.28 -6.90 7.52
CA PHE A 38 22.16 -8.01 7.88
C PHE A 38 21.63 -8.77 9.10
N LEU A 39 21.24 -8.08 10.17
CA LEU A 39 20.65 -8.70 11.36
C LEU A 39 19.30 -9.36 11.03
N HIS A 40 18.49 -8.74 10.17
CA HIS A 40 17.25 -9.34 9.68
C HIS A 40 17.52 -10.60 8.83
N TYR A 41 18.56 -10.59 7.99
CA TYR A 41 19.00 -11.76 7.25
C TYR A 41 19.50 -12.88 8.16
N GLN A 42 20.33 -12.56 9.17
CA GLN A 42 20.81 -13.54 10.15
C GLN A 42 19.67 -14.10 11.01
N GLN A 43 18.72 -13.27 11.42
CA GLN A 43 17.52 -13.70 12.15
C GLN A 43 16.67 -14.64 11.30
N LYS A 44 16.50 -14.34 10.00
CA LYS A 44 15.74 -15.19 9.05
C LYS A 44 16.46 -16.51 8.77
N LYS A 45 17.79 -16.48 8.65
CA LYS A 45 18.64 -17.66 8.50
C LYS A 45 18.56 -18.55 9.75
N TRP A 46 18.67 -17.97 10.93
CA TRP A 46 18.53 -18.67 12.21
C TRP A 46 17.15 -19.30 12.39
N LEU A 47 16.07 -18.57 12.06
CA LEU A 47 14.70 -19.11 12.13
C LEU A 47 14.47 -20.28 11.15
N ASN A 48 15.09 -20.24 9.97
CA ASN A 48 14.98 -21.31 8.98
C ASN A 48 15.83 -22.54 9.35
N GLU A 49 17.05 -22.35 9.85
CA GLU A 49 17.96 -23.45 10.22
C GLU A 49 17.49 -24.20 11.49
N ASN A 50 16.73 -23.54 12.36
CA ASN A 50 16.24 -24.14 13.62
C ASN A 50 14.76 -24.59 13.56
N TRP A 51 14.10 -24.48 12.40
CA TRP A 51 12.71 -24.93 12.21
C TRP A 51 12.57 -26.46 12.08
N GLU A 52 13.63 -27.19 11.71
CA GLU A 52 13.59 -28.65 11.52
C GLU A 52 13.82 -29.49 12.78
N LEU A 53 13.83 -28.90 13.97
CA LEU A 53 13.79 -29.69 15.22
C LEU A 53 12.35 -30.07 15.57
N LYS A 54 11.95 -31.21 14.99
CA LYS A 54 10.87 -32.14 15.36
C LYS A 54 9.87 -31.64 16.43
N GLN A 55 8.61 -31.49 16.02
CA GLN A 55 7.45 -31.49 16.91
C GLN A 55 7.29 -32.86 17.60
N PRO A 56 7.06 -32.89 18.93
CA PRO A 56 6.04 -33.77 19.49
C PRO A 56 5.09 -33.00 20.44
N PRO A 57 3.93 -33.59 20.79
CA PRO A 57 2.74 -32.83 21.17
C PRO A 57 2.80 -32.44 22.64
N TRP A 58 2.60 -31.16 22.99
CA TRP A 58 2.54 -30.80 24.40
C TRP A 58 1.46 -29.79 24.77
N HIS A 59 0.78 -30.20 25.84
CA HIS A 59 -0.22 -29.54 26.65
C HIS A 59 0.22 -28.21 27.27
N CYS A 60 -0.81 -27.42 27.60
CA CYS A 60 -0.83 -26.01 27.99
C CYS A 60 -0.04 -25.57 29.26
N ARG A 61 0.86 -26.38 29.84
CA ARG A 61 1.57 -26.03 31.09
C ARG A 61 3.03 -25.58 30.96
N GLN A 62 3.68 -25.72 29.81
CA GLN A 62 5.09 -25.32 29.66
C GLN A 62 5.34 -23.89 29.13
N ARG A 63 4.29 -23.17 28.68
CA ARG A 63 4.42 -21.77 28.20
C ARG A 63 4.91 -20.79 29.28
N ARG A 64 4.63 -21.02 30.57
CA ARG A 64 5.00 -20.06 31.64
C ARG A 64 6.49 -20.07 32.02
N ARG A 65 7.22 -21.17 31.79
CA ARG A 65 8.64 -21.28 32.16
C ARG A 65 9.59 -20.77 31.08
N PHE A 66 9.18 -20.81 29.81
CA PHE A 66 10.01 -20.33 28.69
C PHE A 66 10.05 -18.80 28.59
N TRP A 67 8.95 -18.10 28.87
CA TRP A 67 8.92 -16.63 28.89
C TRP A 67 9.67 -16.01 30.09
N ALA A 68 9.80 -16.74 31.21
CA ALA A 68 10.56 -16.28 32.38
C ALA A 68 12.08 -16.27 32.14
N LEU A 69 12.60 -17.10 31.24
CA LEU A 69 14.02 -17.17 30.89
C LEU A 69 14.44 -16.16 29.81
N ILE A 70 13.51 -15.75 28.93
CA ILE A 70 13.79 -14.75 27.88
C ILE A 70 13.65 -13.32 28.41
N PHE A 71 12.74 -13.05 29.37
CA PHE A 71 12.54 -11.71 29.94
C PHE A 71 13.22 -11.48 31.30
N GLY A 72 13.72 -12.54 31.96
CA GLY A 72 14.40 -12.42 33.26
C GLY A 72 15.86 -11.92 33.18
N GLY A 73 16.45 -11.85 31.99
CA GLY A 73 17.88 -11.54 31.80
C GLY A 73 18.23 -10.08 31.54
N THR A 74 17.25 -9.17 31.44
CA THR A 74 17.47 -7.78 30.99
C THR A 74 17.23 -6.72 32.06
N LEU A 75 17.24 -7.10 33.34
CA LEU A 75 16.94 -6.20 34.47
C LEU A 75 18.07 -6.01 35.48
N LEU A 76 19.32 -6.34 35.10
CA LEU A 76 20.44 -6.38 36.06
C LEU A 76 21.73 -5.71 35.54
N VAL A 77 21.65 -4.62 34.77
CA VAL A 77 22.85 -3.80 34.41
C VAL A 77 22.60 -2.28 34.36
N SER A 78 21.50 -1.73 34.90
CA SER A 78 21.32 -0.25 34.87
C SER A 78 20.56 0.30 36.07
N PHE A 79 21.06 0.09 37.29
CA PHE A 79 20.60 0.85 38.46
C PHE A 79 21.72 0.96 39.50
N LEU A 80 22.78 1.70 39.17
CA LEU A 80 23.68 2.31 40.14
C LEU A 80 24.40 3.47 39.45
N LEU A 81 24.34 4.64 40.10
CA LEU A 81 24.91 5.96 39.74
C LEU A 81 24.02 6.87 38.86
N ILE A 82 23.27 7.77 39.48
CA ILE A 82 23.56 9.23 39.49
C ILE A 82 22.58 9.94 40.45
N ASN A 83 23.18 10.75 41.32
CA ASN A 83 22.58 11.59 42.36
C ASN A 83 22.25 12.99 41.83
N LEU A 84 21.17 13.58 42.38
CA LEU A 84 21.00 14.98 42.83
C LEU A 84 21.41 16.15 41.89
N ASN A 85 20.41 16.81 41.28
CA ASN A 85 20.23 18.27 41.41
C ASN A 85 18.86 18.75 40.85
N PRO A 86 18.25 19.81 41.43
CA PRO A 86 16.88 20.23 41.13
C PRO A 86 16.75 21.02 39.81
N ARG A 87 15.65 20.78 39.08
CA ARG A 87 15.30 21.52 37.85
C ARG A 87 14.94 22.99 38.14
N PRO A 88 15.41 23.96 37.34
CA PRO A 88 14.83 25.30 37.31
C PRO A 88 13.43 25.28 36.65
N LYS A 89 12.50 26.03 37.22
CA LYS A 89 11.15 26.26 36.69
C LYS A 89 11.24 27.07 35.38
N SER A 90 10.62 26.55 34.31
CA SER A 90 10.39 27.29 33.06
C SER A 90 8.89 27.52 32.87
N PRO A 91 8.50 28.63 32.21
CA PRO A 91 7.16 29.23 32.31
C PRO A 91 6.10 28.51 31.50
N SER A 92 4.85 28.70 31.94
CA SER A 92 3.62 28.12 31.39
C SER A 92 3.43 28.36 29.89
N PRO A 93 2.93 27.38 29.11
CA PRO A 93 2.52 27.61 27.73
C PRO A 93 1.22 28.44 27.67
N PRO A 94 1.04 29.27 26.63
CA PRO A 94 -0.17 30.06 26.46
C PRO A 94 -1.39 29.19 26.16
N THR A 95 -2.51 29.64 26.73
CA THR A 95 -3.92 29.27 26.57
C THR A 95 -4.25 28.35 25.40
N ALA A 96 -4.77 27.16 25.73
CA ALA A 96 -5.40 26.23 24.82
C ALA A 96 -6.58 26.91 24.10
N ILE A 97 -6.44 27.14 22.79
CA ILE A 97 -7.59 27.39 21.93
C ILE A 97 -8.39 26.07 21.91
N ASN A 98 -9.65 26.14 22.36
CA ASN A 98 -10.61 25.04 22.32
C ASN A 98 -10.67 24.44 20.91
N ARG A 99 -9.96 23.32 20.71
CA ARG A 99 -10.01 22.48 19.51
C ARG A 99 -11.04 21.36 19.67
N THR A 100 -12.10 21.63 20.43
CA THR A 100 -13.18 20.69 20.79
C THR A 100 -14.32 20.67 19.75
N ALA A 101 -14.01 20.94 18.49
CA ALA A 101 -14.96 20.87 17.39
C ALA A 101 -14.27 20.41 16.10
N LEU A 102 -13.50 19.32 16.16
CA LEU A 102 -13.15 18.51 15.00
C LEU A 102 -12.97 17.03 15.39
N SER A 103 -13.72 16.60 16.41
CA SER A 103 -13.76 15.22 16.92
C SER A 103 -15.06 14.51 16.49
N SER A 104 -15.40 14.66 15.22
CA SER A 104 -16.52 13.94 14.58
C SER A 104 -16.10 13.28 13.26
N ALA A 105 -14.80 13.03 13.06
CA ALA A 105 -14.33 12.11 12.03
C ALA A 105 -14.55 10.70 12.56
N THR A 106 -15.67 10.11 12.16
CA THR A 106 -16.18 8.81 12.57
C THR A 106 -15.11 7.73 12.40
N ALA A 107 -14.60 7.24 13.52
CA ALA A 107 -13.96 5.93 13.57
C ALA A 107 -14.99 4.87 13.16
N GLY A 108 -14.87 4.37 11.93
CA GLY A 108 -15.60 3.18 11.48
C GLY A 108 -16.21 3.33 10.10
N ILE A 109 -15.44 3.07 9.05
CA ILE A 109 -15.97 2.43 7.84
C ILE A 109 -14.90 1.44 7.35
N ALA A 110 -15.02 0.19 7.80
CA ALA A 110 -14.19 -0.92 7.33
C ALA A 110 -14.83 -1.63 6.13
N GLY A 111 -15.82 -1.04 5.46
CA GLY A 111 -16.49 -1.64 4.30
C GLY A 111 -16.55 -0.68 3.12
N ILE A 112 -16.63 -1.24 1.92
CA ILE A 112 -16.98 -0.49 0.72
C ILE A 112 -18.47 -0.12 0.82
N PRO A 113 -18.83 1.16 0.66
CA PRO A 113 -20.22 1.60 0.68
C PRO A 113 -21.09 0.80 -0.30
N GLN A 114 -22.33 0.48 0.10
CA GLN A 114 -23.21 -0.38 -0.70
C GLN A 114 -23.53 0.23 -2.08
N ASP A 115 -23.69 1.54 -2.14
CA ASP A 115 -23.90 2.31 -3.36
C ASP A 115 -22.72 2.19 -4.35
N TRP A 116 -21.48 2.04 -3.87
CA TRP A 116 -20.34 1.78 -4.75
C TRP A 116 -20.49 0.42 -5.43
N TRP A 117 -21.04 -0.58 -4.75
CA TRP A 117 -21.28 -1.86 -5.40
C TRP A 117 -22.44 -1.83 -6.38
N ASP A 118 -23.46 -1.00 -6.13
CA ASP A 118 -24.67 -0.94 -6.93
C ASP A 118 -24.48 -0.09 -8.20
N GLN A 119 -23.55 0.88 -8.18
CA GLN A 119 -23.12 1.65 -9.35
C GLN A 119 -22.32 0.83 -10.39
N GLY A 120 -21.95 -0.40 -10.08
CA GLY A 120 -21.33 -1.31 -11.04
C GLY A 120 -19.96 -0.81 -11.54
N ALA A 121 -19.75 -0.90 -12.86
CA ALA A 121 -18.47 -0.62 -13.52
C ALA A 121 -18.05 0.86 -13.51
N ASP A 122 -18.96 1.77 -13.20
CA ASP A 122 -18.68 3.21 -13.13
C ASP A 122 -18.67 3.72 -11.67
N SER A 123 -18.64 2.79 -10.71
CA SER A 123 -18.50 3.09 -9.29
C SER A 123 -17.11 3.64 -8.94
N PRO A 124 -17.00 4.39 -7.83
CA PRO A 124 -15.72 4.74 -7.21
C PRO A 124 -14.75 3.56 -7.04
N LEU A 125 -15.23 2.40 -6.61
CA LEU A 125 -14.41 1.18 -6.48
C LEU A 125 -13.84 0.75 -7.83
N ALA A 126 -14.70 0.64 -8.84
CA ALA A 126 -14.32 0.21 -10.18
C ALA A 126 -13.34 1.20 -10.81
N ILE A 127 -13.56 2.51 -10.65
CA ILE A 127 -12.64 3.54 -11.15
C ILE A 127 -11.28 3.43 -10.48
N ALA A 128 -11.23 3.31 -9.14
CA ALA A 128 -9.96 3.20 -8.41
C ALA A 128 -9.13 1.99 -8.84
N ILE A 129 -9.75 0.80 -8.92
CA ILE A 129 -9.07 -0.42 -9.38
C ILE A 129 -8.73 -0.30 -10.88
N GLY A 130 -9.64 0.21 -11.70
CA GLY A 130 -9.40 0.43 -13.13
C GLY A 130 -8.25 1.38 -13.43
N MET A 131 -8.01 2.38 -12.58
CA MET A 131 -6.83 3.23 -12.69
C MET A 131 -5.53 2.46 -12.37
N ALA A 132 -5.55 1.57 -11.37
CA ALA A 132 -4.42 0.71 -11.03
C ALA A 132 -4.13 -0.32 -12.14
N GLU A 133 -5.17 -0.92 -12.71
CA GLU A 133 -5.11 -1.79 -13.88
C GLU A 133 -4.61 -1.05 -15.13
N GLY A 134 -4.92 0.25 -15.25
CA GLY A 134 -4.62 1.05 -16.44
C GLY A 134 -5.71 0.96 -17.52
N THR A 135 -6.95 0.65 -17.15
CA THR A 135 -8.13 0.59 -18.04
C THR A 135 -9.01 1.84 -17.93
N ARG A 136 -8.83 2.63 -16.85
CA ARG A 136 -9.61 3.84 -16.56
C ARG A 136 -8.72 5.05 -16.30
N GLN A 137 -9.26 6.23 -16.63
CA GLN A 137 -8.71 7.52 -16.22
C GLN A 137 -9.29 7.97 -14.87
N LEU A 138 -8.71 9.04 -14.30
CA LEU A 138 -9.11 9.58 -12.99
C LEU A 138 -10.56 10.10 -12.96
N ASP A 139 -11.13 10.47 -14.10
CA ASP A 139 -12.54 10.86 -14.24
C ASP A 139 -13.47 9.68 -14.54
N GLY A 140 -12.96 8.45 -14.52
CA GLY A 140 -13.70 7.24 -14.85
C GLY A 140 -13.76 6.93 -16.35
N THR A 141 -13.22 7.78 -17.22
CA THR A 141 -13.20 7.54 -18.67
C THR A 141 -12.49 6.23 -19.00
N LYS A 142 -13.14 5.41 -19.83
CA LYS A 142 -12.64 4.14 -20.35
C LYS A 142 -11.61 4.39 -21.44
N ASN A 143 -10.42 3.81 -21.33
CA ASN A 143 -9.40 3.89 -22.38
C ASN A 143 -9.45 2.65 -23.31
N PRO A 144 -8.65 2.56 -24.39
CA PRO A 144 -8.71 1.41 -25.29
C PRO A 144 -8.48 0.04 -24.62
N ALA A 145 -7.69 -0.02 -23.54
CA ALA A 145 -7.42 -1.26 -22.80
C ALA A 145 -8.64 -1.81 -22.06
N TYR A 146 -9.63 -0.95 -21.74
CA TYR A 146 -10.93 -1.37 -21.23
C TYR A 146 -11.65 -2.32 -22.20
N TYR A 147 -11.58 -2.02 -23.49
CA TYR A 147 -12.30 -2.79 -24.50
C TYR A 147 -11.61 -4.10 -24.81
N TRP A 148 -10.27 -4.08 -24.91
CA TRP A 148 -9.46 -5.27 -25.09
C TRP A 148 -7.97 -4.95 -24.92
N HIS A 149 -7.24 -5.84 -24.25
CA HIS A 149 -5.77 -5.91 -24.33
C HIS A 149 -5.27 -7.33 -24.07
N THR A 150 -3.99 -7.58 -24.41
CA THR A 150 -3.32 -8.85 -24.12
C THR A 150 -2.53 -8.74 -22.82
N ASP A 151 -2.67 -9.71 -21.94
CA ASP A 151 -1.82 -9.85 -20.76
C ASP A 151 -0.39 -10.22 -21.18
N PRO A 152 0.65 -9.46 -20.78
CA PRO A 152 2.02 -9.74 -21.18
C PRO A 152 2.59 -11.04 -20.59
N GLY A 153 2.07 -11.49 -19.44
CA GLY A 153 2.53 -12.68 -18.73
C GLY A 153 1.99 -13.99 -19.29
N ASN A 154 0.68 -14.06 -19.59
CA ASN A 154 0.04 -15.31 -20.06
C ASN A 154 -0.59 -15.23 -21.47
N ARG A 155 -0.51 -14.07 -22.13
CA ARG A 155 -1.11 -13.79 -23.45
C ARG A 155 -2.64 -13.94 -23.50
N ALA A 156 -3.33 -13.93 -22.36
CA ALA A 156 -4.78 -13.98 -22.30
C ALA A 156 -5.40 -12.67 -22.82
N ASN A 157 -6.66 -12.77 -23.25
CA ASN A 157 -7.45 -11.61 -23.61
C ASN A 157 -8.11 -11.04 -22.34
N ASN A 158 -7.87 -9.77 -22.08
CA ASN A 158 -8.40 -9.04 -20.94
C ASN A 158 -9.52 -8.11 -21.40
N PHE A 159 -10.60 -8.05 -20.61
CA PHE A 159 -11.76 -7.21 -20.91
C PHE A 159 -12.22 -6.46 -19.65
N GLY A 160 -12.79 -5.27 -19.86
CA GLY A 160 -13.40 -4.49 -18.80
C GLY A 160 -12.40 -3.71 -17.95
N THR A 161 -12.95 -3.11 -16.91
CA THR A 161 -12.27 -2.31 -15.89
C THR A 161 -11.21 -3.12 -15.16
N PHE A 162 -11.51 -4.39 -14.89
CA PHE A 162 -10.71 -5.23 -14.02
C PHE A 162 -9.78 -6.20 -14.78
N SER A 163 -9.61 -6.01 -16.09
CA SER A 163 -8.78 -6.88 -16.94
C SER A 163 -9.21 -8.37 -16.87
N TYR A 164 -10.51 -8.64 -16.89
CA TYR A 164 -11.06 -9.98 -16.68
C TYR A 164 -10.73 -10.95 -17.83
N GLN A 165 -10.30 -12.16 -17.50
CA GLN A 165 -9.82 -13.17 -18.46
C GLN A 165 -10.79 -14.33 -18.73
N HIS A 166 -11.83 -14.49 -17.90
CA HIS A 166 -12.61 -15.73 -17.85
C HIS A 166 -13.94 -15.68 -18.61
N LEU A 167 -14.01 -14.90 -19.68
CA LEU A 167 -15.08 -15.05 -20.67
C LEU A 167 -14.91 -16.40 -21.39
N SER A 168 -16.01 -17.07 -21.68
CA SER A 168 -16.01 -18.37 -22.33
C SER A 168 -15.44 -18.29 -23.75
N PRO A 169 -14.87 -19.39 -24.28
CA PRO A 169 -14.34 -19.41 -25.64
C PRO A 169 -15.34 -18.95 -26.70
N ASN A 170 -16.63 -19.27 -26.52
CA ASN A 170 -17.69 -18.88 -27.44
C ASN A 170 -17.95 -17.37 -27.41
N GLU A 171 -17.96 -16.76 -26.21
CA GLU A 171 -18.13 -15.30 -26.06
C GLU A 171 -17.03 -14.51 -26.76
N ILE A 172 -15.79 -15.02 -26.75
CA ILE A 172 -14.61 -14.31 -27.29
C ILE A 172 -14.18 -14.82 -28.68
N GLN A 173 -14.99 -15.66 -29.33
CA GLN A 173 -14.59 -16.31 -30.59
C GLN A 173 -14.28 -15.27 -31.68
N ALA A 174 -15.14 -14.27 -31.86
CA ALA A 174 -14.93 -13.21 -32.85
C ALA A 174 -13.68 -12.35 -32.55
N VAL A 175 -13.42 -12.09 -31.26
CA VAL A 175 -12.22 -11.35 -30.83
C VAL A 175 -10.95 -12.16 -31.10
N LYS A 176 -11.00 -13.49 -30.91
CA LYS A 176 -9.85 -14.37 -31.19
C LYS A 176 -9.50 -14.43 -32.67
N THR A 177 -10.48 -14.30 -33.56
CA THR A 177 -10.26 -14.36 -35.02
C THR A 177 -9.74 -13.06 -35.60
N ALA A 178 -10.01 -11.93 -34.95
CA ALA A 178 -9.49 -10.63 -35.38
C ALA A 178 -7.96 -10.55 -35.24
N ARG A 179 -7.32 -9.87 -36.19
CA ARG A 179 -5.84 -9.79 -36.23
C ARG A 179 -5.33 -8.57 -35.48
N GLU A 180 -5.99 -7.43 -35.70
CA GLU A 180 -5.53 -6.14 -35.19
C GLU A 180 -6.13 -5.82 -33.82
N ALA A 181 -5.35 -5.15 -32.97
CA ALA A 181 -5.81 -4.72 -31.64
C ALA A 181 -7.05 -3.82 -31.73
N SER A 182 -7.07 -2.88 -32.68
CA SER A 182 -8.19 -1.96 -32.89
C SER A 182 -9.46 -2.67 -33.35
N GLU A 183 -9.33 -3.74 -34.14
CA GLU A 183 -10.45 -4.58 -34.56
C GLU A 183 -11.01 -5.37 -33.37
N LYS A 184 -10.13 -5.97 -32.56
CA LYS A 184 -10.52 -6.66 -31.32
C LYS A 184 -11.26 -5.75 -30.35
N GLN A 185 -10.78 -4.52 -30.18
CA GLN A 185 -11.45 -3.51 -29.34
C GLN A 185 -12.85 -3.17 -29.87
N LYS A 186 -13.00 -2.98 -31.19
CA LYS A 186 -14.31 -2.72 -31.81
C LYS A 186 -15.29 -3.89 -31.64
N ILE A 187 -14.83 -5.11 -31.90
CA ILE A 187 -15.66 -6.32 -31.73
C ILE A 187 -16.07 -6.47 -30.27
N SER A 188 -15.14 -6.27 -29.34
CA SER A 188 -15.42 -6.38 -27.90
C SER A 188 -16.45 -5.35 -27.44
N ALA A 189 -16.37 -4.11 -27.96
CA ALA A 189 -17.36 -3.08 -27.71
C ALA A 189 -18.74 -3.42 -28.31
N GLN A 190 -18.78 -3.93 -29.54
CA GLN A 190 -20.03 -4.33 -30.22
C GLN A 190 -20.74 -5.49 -29.52
N LEU A 191 -19.98 -6.41 -28.94
CA LEU A 191 -20.50 -7.57 -28.21
C LEU A 191 -20.71 -7.30 -26.72
N ASP A 192 -20.47 -6.08 -26.25
CA ASP A 192 -20.57 -5.67 -24.84
C ASP A 192 -19.79 -6.57 -23.85
N LEU A 193 -18.68 -7.16 -24.32
CA LEU A 193 -17.85 -8.07 -23.51
C LEU A 193 -17.27 -7.41 -22.25
N PRO A 194 -16.80 -6.14 -22.30
CA PRO A 194 -16.31 -5.45 -21.10
C PRO A 194 -17.34 -5.33 -19.98
N THR A 195 -18.61 -5.10 -20.31
CA THR A 195 -19.69 -5.00 -19.31
C THR A 195 -19.95 -6.35 -18.65
N VAL A 196 -20.00 -7.42 -19.43
CA VAL A 196 -20.15 -8.80 -18.91
C VAL A 196 -18.97 -9.16 -18.00
N ALA A 197 -17.75 -8.81 -18.42
CA ALA A 197 -16.54 -8.98 -17.62
C ALA A 197 -16.62 -8.24 -16.28
N ASP A 198 -17.00 -6.96 -16.30
CA ASP A 198 -17.10 -6.14 -15.09
C ASP A 198 -18.15 -6.66 -14.11
N GLN A 199 -19.32 -7.08 -14.60
CA GLN A 199 -20.37 -7.67 -13.76
C GLN A 199 -19.88 -8.94 -13.06
N ARG A 200 -19.22 -9.84 -13.80
CA ARG A 200 -18.67 -11.09 -13.24
C ARG A 200 -17.59 -10.81 -12.20
N GLN A 201 -16.71 -9.85 -12.50
CA GLN A 201 -15.61 -9.54 -11.60
C GLN A 201 -16.07 -8.79 -10.34
N LEU A 202 -17.01 -7.85 -10.44
CA LEU A 202 -17.59 -7.17 -9.27
C LEU A 202 -18.27 -8.16 -8.31
N LYS A 203 -18.99 -9.15 -8.85
CA LYS A 203 -19.58 -10.23 -8.03
C LYS A 203 -18.52 -11.00 -7.25
N LYS A 204 -17.34 -11.22 -7.86
CA LYS A 204 -16.20 -11.87 -7.24
C LYS A 204 -15.53 -10.98 -6.18
N LEU A 205 -15.29 -9.71 -6.50
CA LEU A 205 -14.70 -8.72 -5.57
C LEU A 205 -15.56 -8.51 -4.31
N ARG A 206 -16.90 -8.52 -4.44
CA ARG A 206 -17.80 -8.42 -3.27
C ARG A 206 -17.64 -9.60 -2.30
N ARG A 207 -17.23 -10.78 -2.77
CA ARG A 207 -16.85 -11.91 -1.89
C ARG A 207 -15.49 -11.69 -1.25
N PHE A 208 -14.52 -11.21 -2.03
CA PHE A 208 -13.17 -10.93 -1.57
C PHE A 208 -13.11 -9.87 -0.48
N GLU A 209 -13.97 -8.86 -0.54
CA GLU A 209 -14.12 -7.88 0.53
C GLU A 209 -14.38 -8.57 1.87
N LYS A 210 -15.39 -9.45 1.92
CA LYS A 210 -15.76 -10.17 3.16
C LYS A 210 -14.59 -11.00 3.68
N GLU A 211 -13.85 -11.64 2.78
CA GLU A 211 -12.70 -12.47 3.14
C GLU A 211 -11.55 -11.63 3.73
N LEU A 212 -11.19 -10.51 3.08
CA LEU A 212 -10.19 -9.56 3.59
C LEU A 212 -10.57 -9.01 4.96
N LEU A 213 -11.84 -8.66 5.16
CA LEU A 213 -12.33 -8.15 6.45
C LEU A 213 -12.30 -9.20 7.55
N ASN A 214 -12.69 -10.44 7.23
CA ASN A 214 -12.58 -11.55 8.18
C ASN A 214 -11.12 -11.82 8.58
N MET A 215 -10.19 -11.79 7.61
CA MET A 215 -8.77 -11.94 7.87
C MET A 215 -8.23 -10.78 8.73
N ALA A 216 -8.61 -9.54 8.43
CA ALA A 216 -8.20 -8.36 9.19
C ALA A 216 -8.72 -8.43 10.63
N GLN A 217 -9.99 -8.78 10.82
CA GLN A 217 -10.60 -8.99 12.12
C GLN A 217 -9.90 -10.08 12.92
N ALA A 218 -9.57 -11.22 12.31
CA ALA A 218 -8.85 -12.32 12.96
C ALA A 218 -7.44 -11.91 13.44
N LYS A 219 -6.86 -10.86 12.84
CA LYS A 219 -5.56 -10.29 13.22
C LYS A 219 -5.67 -9.08 14.14
N GLY A 220 -6.89 -8.65 14.48
CA GLY A 220 -7.12 -7.44 15.27
C GLY A 220 -6.64 -6.16 14.58
N ILE A 221 -6.55 -6.16 13.24
CA ILE A 221 -6.22 -4.95 12.48
C ILE A 221 -7.49 -4.36 11.87
N THR A 222 -7.63 -3.04 11.96
CA THR A 222 -8.64 -2.31 11.20
C THR A 222 -8.02 -1.83 9.90
N LEU A 223 -8.76 -2.02 8.80
CA LEU A 223 -8.42 -1.48 7.49
C LEU A 223 -9.17 -0.16 7.30
N ASN A 224 -8.49 0.85 6.78
CA ASN A 224 -9.18 1.98 6.15
C ASN A 224 -9.65 1.59 4.73
N GLN A 225 -10.44 2.45 4.11
CA GLN A 225 -11.01 2.19 2.79
C GLN A 225 -9.93 2.05 1.70
N GLU A 226 -8.87 2.86 1.74
CA GLU A 226 -7.76 2.78 0.77
C GLU A 226 -7.00 1.46 0.88
N GLU A 227 -6.72 1.00 2.09
CA GLU A 227 -6.10 -0.31 2.36
C GLU A 227 -6.98 -1.47 1.88
N LEU A 228 -8.30 -1.38 2.09
CA LEU A 228 -9.25 -2.38 1.63
C LEU A 228 -9.29 -2.47 0.10
N ILE A 229 -9.35 -1.32 -0.59
CA ILE A 229 -9.32 -1.29 -2.06
C ILE A 229 -7.98 -1.80 -2.59
N ASN A 230 -6.87 -1.48 -1.93
CA ASN A 230 -5.57 -2.06 -2.28
C ASN A 230 -5.56 -3.58 -2.11
N GLY A 231 -6.17 -4.11 -1.06
CA GLY A 231 -6.35 -5.56 -0.88
C GLY A 231 -7.21 -6.18 -1.98
N LEU A 232 -8.32 -5.54 -2.36
CA LEU A 232 -9.20 -5.98 -3.45
C LEU A 232 -8.48 -5.96 -4.81
N ASP A 233 -7.71 -4.90 -5.07
CA ASP A 233 -6.86 -4.76 -6.25
C ASP A 233 -5.78 -5.85 -6.32
N LEU A 234 -5.16 -6.19 -5.19
CA LEU A 234 -4.20 -7.31 -5.14
C LEU A 234 -4.90 -8.65 -5.37
N ALA A 235 -6.10 -8.85 -4.81
CA ALA A 235 -6.92 -10.04 -5.06
C ALA A 235 -7.39 -10.14 -6.51
N ASN A 236 -7.58 -9.01 -7.20
CA ASN A 236 -7.87 -8.96 -8.63
C ASN A 236 -6.70 -9.51 -9.47
N GLN A 237 -5.47 -9.16 -9.08
CA GLN A 237 -4.24 -9.63 -9.76
C GLN A 237 -3.87 -11.07 -9.42
N SER A 238 -3.93 -11.41 -8.12
CA SER A 238 -3.52 -12.71 -7.60
C SER A 238 -4.23 -13.00 -6.28
N GLU A 239 -5.21 -13.89 -6.33
CA GLU A 239 -5.89 -14.41 -5.15
C GLU A 239 -4.90 -15.03 -4.15
N ALA A 240 -3.85 -15.69 -4.64
CA ALA A 240 -2.82 -16.27 -3.77
C ALA A 240 -2.06 -15.19 -2.99
N ALA A 241 -1.71 -14.08 -3.63
CA ALA A 241 -1.05 -12.97 -2.95
C ALA A 241 -1.99 -12.32 -1.92
N ALA A 242 -3.28 -12.21 -2.20
CA ALA A 242 -4.24 -11.65 -1.25
C ALA A 242 -4.54 -12.56 -0.05
N PHE A 243 -4.83 -13.85 -0.30
CA PHE A 243 -5.49 -14.72 0.67
C PHE A 243 -4.63 -15.85 1.24
N SER A 244 -3.43 -16.10 0.70
CA SER A 244 -2.58 -17.17 1.24
C SER A 244 -2.13 -16.88 2.67
N HIS A 245 -1.64 -17.92 3.35
CA HIS A 245 -0.83 -17.73 4.54
C HIS A 245 0.42 -16.94 4.14
N TRP A 246 0.67 -15.79 4.78
CA TRP A 246 1.62 -14.74 4.36
C TRP A 246 1.17 -13.86 3.18
N GLY A 247 -0.12 -13.83 2.89
CA GLY A 247 -0.74 -12.89 1.96
C GLY A 247 -0.93 -11.49 2.53
N PHE A 248 -1.72 -10.67 1.84
CA PHE A 248 -1.80 -9.22 2.07
C PHE A 248 -2.03 -8.82 3.52
N ILE A 249 -3.04 -9.38 4.19
CA ILE A 249 -3.38 -9.00 5.57
C ILE A 249 -2.27 -9.39 6.57
N ASP A 250 -1.66 -10.56 6.39
CA ASP A 250 -0.52 -10.99 7.21
C ASP A 250 0.67 -10.04 7.02
N ARG A 251 0.94 -9.64 5.77
CA ARG A 251 2.03 -8.71 5.45
C ARG A 251 1.75 -7.29 5.92
N LEU A 252 0.52 -6.82 5.83
CA LEU A 252 0.16 -5.49 6.32
C LEU A 252 0.34 -5.42 7.85
N ALA A 253 -0.10 -6.43 8.58
CA ALA A 253 0.12 -6.52 10.02
C ALA A 253 1.62 -6.54 10.36
N GLN A 254 2.44 -7.26 9.57
CA GLN A 254 3.88 -7.28 9.72
C GLN A 254 4.52 -5.90 9.42
N MET A 255 4.14 -5.26 8.32
CA MET A 255 4.75 -3.99 7.90
C MET A 255 4.40 -2.85 8.84
N ARG A 256 3.21 -2.85 9.46
CA ARG A 256 2.86 -1.90 10.53
C ARG A 256 3.82 -1.92 11.73
N GLN A 257 4.55 -3.03 11.94
CA GLN A 257 5.56 -3.16 12.99
C GLN A 257 6.97 -2.79 12.52
N LEU A 258 7.26 -2.92 11.22
CA LEU A 258 8.61 -2.80 10.66
C LEU A 258 8.88 -1.48 9.96
N VAL A 259 7.84 -0.86 9.40
CA VAL A 259 7.93 0.33 8.55
C VAL A 259 7.15 1.45 9.22
N THR A 260 7.72 2.65 9.27
CA THR A 260 7.09 3.80 9.93
C THR A 260 6.12 4.54 9.01
N ASP A 261 6.47 4.70 7.74
CA ASP A 261 5.63 5.40 6.76
C ASP A 261 4.43 4.52 6.32
N PRO A 262 3.18 4.96 6.50
CA PRO A 262 1.99 4.18 6.13
C PRO A 262 1.90 3.82 4.64
N ALA A 263 2.31 4.71 3.73
CA ALA A 263 2.28 4.42 2.30
C ALA A 263 3.30 3.32 1.94
N GLU A 264 4.48 3.38 2.54
CA GLU A 264 5.49 2.33 2.41
C GLU A 264 5.05 1.02 3.08
N GLN A 265 4.36 1.06 4.23
CA GLN A 265 3.78 -0.14 4.85
C GLN A 265 2.87 -0.88 3.88
N LEU A 266 1.98 -0.14 3.20
CA LEU A 266 1.04 -0.69 2.24
C LEU A 266 1.75 -1.24 1.00
N THR A 267 2.71 -0.50 0.46
CA THR A 267 3.50 -0.93 -0.71
C THR A 267 4.29 -2.20 -0.40
N GLU A 268 5.04 -2.22 0.71
CA GLU A 268 5.78 -3.41 1.14
C GLU A 268 4.86 -4.59 1.43
N ALA A 269 3.67 -4.34 2.02
CA ALA A 269 2.71 -5.41 2.26
C ALA A 269 2.28 -6.09 0.96
N ARG A 270 2.00 -5.31 -0.10
CA ARG A 270 1.66 -5.82 -1.42
C ARG A 270 2.82 -6.57 -2.06
N VAL A 271 4.04 -6.04 -1.98
CA VAL A 271 5.25 -6.68 -2.55
C VAL A 271 5.53 -8.03 -1.87
N TRP A 272 5.59 -8.04 -0.55
CA TRP A 272 5.92 -9.24 0.24
C TRP A 272 4.83 -10.32 0.19
N SER A 273 3.63 -9.98 -0.29
CA SER A 273 2.56 -10.95 -0.55
C SER A 273 2.89 -11.92 -1.69
N TYR A 274 3.83 -11.54 -2.57
CA TYR A 274 4.35 -12.43 -3.62
C TYR A 274 5.52 -13.30 -3.16
N TRP A 275 6.00 -13.16 -1.92
CA TRP A 275 7.08 -14.02 -1.42
C TRP A 275 6.55 -15.40 -1.02
N CYS A 276 6.99 -16.46 -1.70
CA CYS A 276 6.66 -17.83 -1.33
C CYS A 276 7.69 -18.39 -0.33
N PRO A 277 7.36 -18.55 0.97
CA PRO A 277 8.32 -19.06 1.95
C PRO A 277 8.70 -20.53 1.69
N LYS A 278 7.77 -21.34 1.18
CA LYS A 278 8.02 -22.76 0.87
C LYS A 278 9.06 -22.96 -0.24
N ARG A 279 9.04 -22.08 -1.24
CA ARG A 279 9.96 -22.12 -2.39
C ARG A 279 11.16 -21.18 -2.21
N ASN A 280 11.18 -20.39 -1.13
CA ASN A 280 12.20 -19.37 -0.85
C ASN A 280 12.48 -18.44 -2.05
N GLN A 281 11.42 -18.03 -2.76
CA GLN A 281 11.51 -17.19 -3.95
C GLN A 281 10.27 -16.31 -4.12
N TRP A 282 10.37 -15.29 -4.97
CA TRP A 282 9.22 -14.53 -5.44
C TRP A 282 8.33 -15.35 -6.38
N ASP A 283 7.03 -15.12 -6.30
CA ASP A 283 5.98 -15.84 -7.04
C ASP A 283 5.07 -14.86 -7.78
N ALA A 284 5.68 -14.06 -8.65
CA ALA A 284 5.05 -13.10 -9.53
C ALA A 284 5.63 -13.26 -10.96
N PRO A 285 5.26 -14.32 -11.69
CA PRO A 285 5.87 -14.64 -12.99
C PRO A 285 5.66 -13.54 -14.03
N GLY A 286 4.54 -12.82 -13.99
CA GLY A 286 4.29 -11.65 -14.85
C GLY A 286 5.16 -10.43 -14.53
N LEU A 287 5.91 -10.47 -13.42
CA LEU A 287 6.81 -9.42 -12.93
C LEU A 287 8.22 -9.99 -12.70
N ASN A 288 8.64 -10.93 -13.55
CA ASN A 288 9.98 -11.55 -13.56
C ASN A 288 10.42 -12.23 -12.25
N ASN A 289 9.52 -12.47 -11.29
CA ASN A 289 9.87 -12.98 -9.96
C ASN A 289 11.01 -12.18 -9.30
N ASN A 290 11.04 -10.86 -9.49
CA ASN A 290 12.08 -9.99 -8.96
C ASN A 290 11.49 -8.90 -8.06
N TYR A 291 12.12 -8.66 -6.92
CA TYR A 291 11.65 -7.68 -5.95
C TYR A 291 11.46 -6.27 -6.55
N GLU A 292 12.41 -5.77 -7.34
CA GLU A 292 12.36 -4.41 -7.87
C GLU A 292 11.24 -4.25 -8.92
N ASP A 293 11.02 -5.28 -9.74
CA ASP A 293 9.96 -5.28 -10.74
C ASP A 293 8.58 -5.37 -10.08
N ILE A 294 8.45 -6.23 -9.05
CA ILE A 294 7.23 -6.34 -8.25
C ILE A 294 6.96 -5.01 -7.53
N ARG A 295 7.96 -4.44 -6.87
CA ARG A 295 7.83 -3.18 -6.13
C ARG A 295 7.41 -2.03 -7.04
N ARG A 296 8.05 -1.87 -8.19
CA ARG A 296 7.71 -0.81 -9.14
C ARG A 296 6.27 -0.91 -9.63
N ASP A 297 5.77 -2.12 -9.92
CA ASP A 297 4.37 -2.29 -10.33
C ASP A 297 3.39 -2.05 -9.17
N GLN A 298 3.66 -2.64 -7.99
CA GLN A 298 2.77 -2.51 -6.83
C GLN A 298 2.70 -1.07 -6.33
N GLU A 299 3.82 -0.33 -6.35
CA GLU A 299 3.86 1.09 -6.01
C GLU A 299 3.07 1.94 -7.04
N ARG A 300 3.22 1.65 -8.35
CA ARG A 300 2.43 2.33 -9.40
C ARG A 300 0.93 2.16 -9.17
N ARG A 301 0.48 0.95 -8.84
CA ARG A 301 -0.92 0.64 -8.54
C ARG A 301 -1.43 1.33 -7.29
N GLN A 302 -0.67 1.26 -6.20
CA GLN A 302 -1.00 1.93 -4.94
C GLN A 302 -1.12 3.45 -5.16
N LYS A 303 -0.19 4.06 -5.90
CA LYS A 303 -0.26 5.49 -6.26
C LYS A 303 -1.49 5.83 -7.11
N ALA A 304 -1.91 4.95 -8.01
CA ALA A 304 -3.11 5.17 -8.82
C ALA A 304 -4.38 5.21 -7.94
N ILE A 305 -4.50 4.26 -7.00
CA ILE A 305 -5.60 4.22 -6.02
C ILE A 305 -5.53 5.46 -5.10
N HIS A 306 -4.34 5.80 -4.61
CA HIS A 306 -4.16 6.97 -3.75
C HIS A 306 -4.58 8.29 -4.45
N ARG A 307 -4.26 8.44 -5.74
CA ARG A 307 -4.68 9.60 -6.54
C ARG A 307 -6.21 9.71 -6.65
N PHE A 308 -6.91 8.57 -6.74
CA PHE A 308 -8.37 8.56 -6.72
C PHE A 308 -8.90 9.14 -5.41
N PHE A 309 -8.42 8.66 -4.27
CA PHE A 309 -8.84 9.18 -2.95
C PHE A 309 -8.48 10.65 -2.75
N SER A 310 -7.28 11.06 -3.15
CA SER A 310 -6.85 12.46 -3.07
C SER A 310 -7.73 13.40 -3.90
N ARG A 311 -8.30 12.92 -5.01
CA ARG A 311 -9.27 13.69 -5.80
C ARG A 311 -10.64 13.71 -5.13
N GLN A 312 -11.12 12.58 -4.62
CA GLN A 312 -12.43 12.50 -3.98
C GLN A 312 -12.49 13.40 -2.75
N THR A 313 -11.48 13.33 -1.87
CA THR A 313 -11.39 14.22 -0.72
C THR A 313 -11.37 15.70 -1.11
N TRP A 314 -10.79 16.04 -2.26
CA TRP A 314 -10.84 17.40 -2.80
C TRP A 314 -12.21 17.78 -3.36
N HIS A 315 -12.92 16.86 -4.03
CA HIS A 315 -14.29 17.11 -4.52
C HIS A 315 -15.27 17.24 -3.36
N ASP A 316 -15.18 16.36 -2.37
CA ASP A 316 -15.97 16.41 -1.14
C ASP A 316 -15.72 17.73 -0.39
N TRP A 317 -14.44 18.10 -0.23
CA TRP A 317 -14.09 19.39 0.38
C TRP A 317 -14.64 20.58 -0.40
N ILE A 318 -14.53 20.59 -1.74
CA ILE A 318 -15.12 21.66 -2.55
C ILE A 318 -16.64 21.68 -2.44
N ALA A 319 -17.31 20.53 -2.51
CA ALA A 319 -18.76 20.44 -2.42
C ALA A 319 -19.30 20.97 -1.09
N ASP A 320 -18.54 20.82 0.00
CA ASP A 320 -18.86 21.35 1.32
C ASP A 320 -18.52 22.84 1.51
N VAL A 321 -17.72 23.43 0.61
CA VAL A 321 -17.38 24.86 0.62
C VAL A 321 -18.45 25.67 -0.13
N PRO A 322 -18.96 26.79 0.42
CA PRO A 322 -19.93 27.64 -0.29
C PRO A 322 -19.41 28.09 -1.66
N LEU A 323 -20.28 28.12 -2.67
CA LEU A 323 -19.93 28.41 -4.07
C LEU A 323 -19.09 29.69 -4.25
N SER A 324 -19.32 30.72 -3.42
CA SER A 324 -18.54 31.96 -3.42
C SER A 324 -17.05 31.75 -3.10
N GLU A 325 -16.74 30.84 -2.17
CA GLU A 325 -15.39 30.53 -1.73
C GLU A 325 -14.71 29.50 -2.67
N GLN A 326 -15.49 28.64 -3.34
CA GLN A 326 -15.01 27.78 -4.42
C GLN A 326 -14.45 28.61 -5.59
N ILE A 327 -15.20 29.64 -6.02
CA ILE A 327 -14.80 30.55 -7.12
C ILE A 327 -13.50 31.28 -6.75
N GLU A 328 -13.38 31.76 -5.50
CA GLU A 328 -12.17 32.46 -5.05
C GLU A 328 -10.95 31.54 -4.97
N THR A 329 -11.14 30.29 -4.52
CA THR A 329 -10.08 29.28 -4.45
C THR A 329 -9.60 28.84 -5.83
N GLN A 330 -10.51 28.67 -6.80
CA GLN A 330 -10.15 28.40 -8.19
C GLN A 330 -9.45 29.59 -8.84
N ALA A 331 -9.95 30.81 -8.64
CA ALA A 331 -9.35 32.04 -9.16
C ALA A 331 -7.92 32.24 -8.64
N ARG A 332 -7.68 32.02 -7.34
CA ARG A 332 -6.33 32.09 -6.74
C ARG A 332 -5.35 31.07 -7.31
N ARG A 333 -5.83 29.91 -7.77
CA ARG A 333 -4.98 28.91 -8.43
C ARG A 333 -4.62 29.28 -9.85
N ILE A 334 -5.57 29.84 -10.61
CA ILE A 334 -5.34 30.31 -11.99
C ILE A 334 -4.39 31.50 -12.03
N ILE A 335 -4.42 32.37 -11.01
CA ILE A 335 -3.56 33.57 -10.92
C ILE A 335 -2.12 33.24 -10.47
N ASN A 336 -1.88 32.11 -9.81
CA ASN A 336 -0.56 31.70 -9.31
C ASN A 336 0.17 30.68 -10.21
N TRP A 337 -0.30 30.51 -11.45
CA TRP A 337 0.40 29.84 -12.55
C TRP A 337 0.72 30.89 -13.62
#